data_AF-A0A315CZY5-F1
#
_entry.id   AF-A0A315CZY5-F1
#
_cell.length_a   1.000
_cell.length_b   1.000
_cell.length_c   1.000
_cell.angle_alpha   90.00
_cell.angle_beta   90.00
_cell.angle_gamma   90.00
#
_symmetry.space_group_name_H-M   'P 1'
#
loop_
_entity.id
_entity.type
_entity.pdbx_description
1 polymer ?
#
loop_
_entity_poly.entity_id
_entity_poly.type
_entity_poly.pdbx_seq_one_letter_code
_entity_poly.pdbx_strand_id
1 'polypeptide(L)'
;MNKYLVTLRIRGQLVKTAVHANSATHARLLCQYQFGMDCVQVAPTQIHSEGQGYPLLDDLIAESPPSINPQASKPPKTAAIKPFKPPTPEQMRVTQLKANVDRQKEALKRERDTQKRKREAEQARRGQGGY
;
A
#
# COMPACT_ATOMS: atom_id res chain seq x y z
N MET A 1 -22.75 -30.58 -13.84
CA MET A 1 -21.93 -29.54 -13.18
C MET A 1 -20.93 -30.25 -12.28
N ASN A 2 -19.69 -29.77 -12.20
CA ASN A 2 -18.67 -30.43 -11.38
C ASN A 2 -18.78 -29.99 -9.92
N LYS A 3 -18.46 -30.89 -8.99
CA LYS A 3 -18.43 -30.59 -7.56
C LYS A 3 -17.02 -30.22 -7.14
N TYR A 4 -16.90 -29.09 -6.44
CA TYR A 4 -15.62 -28.59 -5.93
C TYR A 4 -15.67 -28.54 -4.41
N LEU A 5 -14.59 -29.02 -3.78
CA LEU A 5 -14.33 -28.81 -2.36
C LEU A 5 -13.62 -27.48 -2.18
N VAL A 6 -14.17 -26.62 -1.32
CA VAL A 6 -13.60 -25.33 -0.98
C VAL A 6 -13.42 -25.20 0.53
N THR A 7 -12.27 -24.71 0.96
CA THR A 7 -12.03 -24.36 2.37
C THR A 7 -12.24 -22.85 2.54
N LEU A 8 -13.35 -22.48 3.19
CA LEU A 8 -13.77 -21.10 3.44
C LEU A 8 -13.38 -20.65 4.84
N ARG A 9 -12.96 -19.40 4.97
CA ARG A 9 -12.71 -18.72 6.24
C ARG A 9 -13.89 -17.82 6.56
N ILE A 10 -14.80 -18.30 7.39
CA ILE A 10 -16.00 -17.57 7.81
C ILE A 10 -15.80 -17.15 9.26
N ARG A 11 -15.78 -15.83 9.54
CA ARG A 11 -15.62 -15.26 10.91
C ARG A 11 -14.43 -15.83 11.69
N GLY A 12 -13.34 -16.16 10.99
CA GLY A 12 -12.12 -16.71 11.59
C GLY A 12 -12.08 -18.23 11.71
N GLN A 13 -13.17 -18.95 11.42
CA GLN A 13 -13.24 -20.40 11.39
C GLN A 13 -13.04 -20.93 9.97
N LEU A 14 -12.38 -22.09 9.83
CA LEU A 14 -12.19 -22.76 8.56
C LEU A 14 -13.27 -23.82 8.37
N VAL A 15 -14.10 -23.65 7.34
CA VAL A 15 -15.22 -24.54 7.01
C VAL A 15 -14.96 -25.17 5.64
N LYS A 16 -15.10 -26.49 5.54
CA LYS A 16 -15.00 -27.22 4.26
C LYS A 16 -16.39 -27.36 3.66
N THR A 17 -16.53 -26.93 2.41
CA THR A 17 -17.84 -26.75 1.76
C THR A 17 -17.80 -27.34 0.36
N ALA A 18 -18.95 -27.85 -0.09
CA ALA A 18 -19.13 -28.29 -1.45
C ALA A 18 -19.78 -27.19 -2.30
N VAL A 19 -19.25 -26.96 -3.51
CA VAL A 19 -19.76 -25.97 -4.47
C VAL A 19 -19.93 -26.61 -5.84
N HIS A 20 -21.10 -26.42 -6.45
CA HIS A 20 -21.33 -26.82 -7.84
C HIS A 20 -20.87 -25.72 -8.79
N ALA A 21 -19.89 -26.00 -9.63
CA ALA A 21 -19.37 -25.05 -10.60
C ALA A 21 -18.88 -25.76 -11.87
N ASN A 22 -18.59 -24.98 -12.90
CA ASN A 22 -18.05 -25.51 -14.16
C ASN A 22 -16.52 -25.55 -14.19
N SER A 23 -15.86 -24.79 -13.30
CA SER A 23 -14.41 -24.65 -13.21
C SER A 23 -13.99 -24.30 -11.78
N ALA A 24 -12.73 -24.58 -11.42
CA ALA A 24 -12.17 -24.19 -10.14
C ALA A 24 -12.21 -22.66 -9.92
N THR A 25 -11.97 -21.88 -10.98
CA THR A 25 -12.09 -20.42 -10.93
C THR A 25 -13.53 -19.99 -10.66
N HIS A 26 -14.49 -20.67 -11.27
CA HIS A 26 -15.91 -20.39 -11.08
C HIS A 26 -16.33 -20.66 -9.63
N ALA A 27 -15.91 -21.80 -9.04
CA ALA A 27 -16.15 -22.08 -7.63
C ALA A 27 -15.55 -21.01 -6.71
N ARG A 28 -14.30 -20.59 -6.98
CA ARG A 28 -13.63 -19.53 -6.20
C ARG A 28 -14.40 -18.20 -6.25
N LEU A 29 -14.87 -17.81 -7.43
CA LEU A 29 -15.61 -16.56 -7.62
C LEU A 29 -16.95 -16.56 -6.88
N LEU A 30 -17.70 -17.67 -6.92
CA LEU A 30 -18.97 -17.79 -6.18
C LEU A 30 -18.75 -17.62 -4.67
N CYS A 31 -17.75 -18.29 -4.11
CA CYS A 31 -17.40 -18.16 -2.70
C CYS A 31 -16.99 -16.73 -2.33
N GLN A 32 -16.17 -16.08 -3.17
CA GLN A 32 -15.71 -14.71 -2.93
C GLN A 32 -16.83 -13.68 -3.04
N TYR A 33 -17.75 -13.89 -3.99
CA TYR A 33 -18.92 -13.05 -4.12
C TYR A 33 -19.80 -13.12 -2.86
N GLN A 34 -19.94 -14.32 -2.30
CA GLN A 34 -20.80 -14.55 -1.15
C GLN A 34 -20.17 -14.14 0.19
N PHE A 35 -18.92 -14.53 0.45
CA PHE A 35 -18.26 -14.36 1.76
C PHE A 35 -17.14 -13.30 1.78
N GLY A 36 -16.81 -12.74 0.62
CA GLY A 36 -15.92 -11.59 0.47
C GLY A 36 -14.58 -11.97 -0.13
N MET A 37 -13.78 -10.94 -0.45
CA MET A 37 -12.42 -11.14 -0.93
C MET A 37 -11.58 -11.84 0.15
N ASP A 38 -10.70 -12.75 -0.29
CA ASP A 38 -9.81 -13.56 0.57
C ASP A 38 -10.49 -14.53 1.55
N CYS A 39 -11.78 -14.83 1.37
CA CYS A 39 -12.46 -15.87 2.16
C CYS A 39 -11.99 -17.30 1.82
N VAL A 40 -11.37 -17.52 0.66
CA VAL A 40 -10.93 -18.86 0.20
C VAL A 40 -9.47 -19.08 0.60
N GLN A 41 -9.21 -20.07 1.46
CA GLN A 41 -7.85 -20.33 1.97
C GLN A 41 -6.94 -21.04 0.95
N VAL A 42 -7.49 -22.01 0.21
CA VAL A 42 -6.78 -22.86 -0.75
C VAL A 42 -7.61 -22.96 -2.03
N ALA A 43 -6.94 -23.13 -3.17
CA ALA A 43 -7.60 -23.28 -4.46
C ALA A 43 -8.65 -24.43 -4.45
N PRO A 44 -9.85 -24.22 -5.03
CA PRO A 44 -10.89 -25.26 -5.10
C PRO A 44 -10.39 -26.53 -5.80
N THR A 45 -10.62 -27.67 -5.16
CA THR A 45 -10.25 -28.99 -5.71
C THR A 45 -11.49 -29.69 -6.23
N GLN A 46 -11.44 -30.18 -7.47
CA GLN A 46 -12.55 -30.96 -8.03
C GLN A 46 -12.64 -32.31 -7.33
N ILE A 47 -13.82 -32.65 -6.82
CA ILE A 47 -14.09 -33.93 -6.18
C ILE A 47 -15.12 -34.69 -7.01
N HIS A 48 -14.88 -35.99 -7.19
CA HIS A 48 -15.77 -36.89 -7.94
C HIS A 48 -16.66 -37.74 -7.01
N SER A 49 -16.52 -37.57 -5.69
CA SER A 49 -17.22 -38.39 -4.70
C SER A 49 -18.53 -37.75 -4.25
N GLU A 50 -19.64 -38.38 -4.66
CA GLU A 50 -21.02 -38.14 -4.20
C GLU A 50 -21.19 -38.38 -2.68
N GLY A 51 -20.20 -38.98 -1.99
CA GLY A 51 -20.30 -39.44 -0.59
C GLY A 51 -19.63 -38.58 0.48
N GLN A 52 -19.01 -37.45 0.15
CA GLN A 52 -18.49 -36.53 1.17
C GLN A 52 -19.60 -35.57 1.60
N GLY A 53 -20.21 -35.85 2.77
CA GLY A 53 -21.26 -35.06 3.43
C GLY A 53 -20.79 -33.70 3.94
N TYR A 54 -20.14 -32.90 3.08
CA TYR A 54 -19.87 -31.50 3.36
C TYR A 54 -21.13 -30.68 3.13
N PRO A 55 -21.39 -29.68 3.98
CA PRO A 55 -22.51 -28.77 3.78
C PRO A 55 -22.37 -28.07 2.42
N LEU A 56 -23.51 -27.91 1.74
CA LEU A 56 -23.56 -27.14 0.50
C LEU A 56 -23.30 -25.67 0.82
N LEU A 57 -22.75 -24.94 -0.15
CA LEU A 57 -22.57 -23.49 -0.01
C LEU A 57 -23.88 -22.79 0.37
N ASP A 58 -25.01 -23.22 -0.18
CA ASP A 58 -26.33 -22.63 0.09
C ASP A 58 -26.78 -22.81 1.54
N ASP A 59 -26.50 -23.96 2.16
CA ASP A 59 -26.82 -24.21 3.57
C ASP A 59 -26.00 -23.30 4.50
N LEU A 60 -24.74 -23.04 4.14
CA LEU A 60 -23.86 -22.16 4.91
C LEU A 60 -24.22 -20.68 4.78
N ILE A 61 -24.80 -20.28 3.64
CA ILE A 61 -25.38 -18.95 3.49
C ILE A 61 -26.52 -18.74 4.48
N ALA A 62 -27.37 -19.76 4.68
CA ALA A 62 -28.49 -19.69 5.61
C ALA A 62 -28.02 -19.61 7.08
N GLU A 63 -27.03 -20.40 7.47
CA GLU A 63 -26.48 -20.40 8.84
C GLU A 63 -25.66 -19.15 9.17
N SER A 64 -24.91 -18.64 8.19
CA SER A 64 -24.03 -17.50 8.36
C SER A 64 -24.31 -16.46 7.28
N PRO A 65 -25.34 -15.62 7.47
CA PRO A 65 -25.69 -14.62 6.47
C PRO A 65 -24.46 -13.76 6.16
N PRO A 66 -24.20 -13.50 4.86
CA PRO A 66 -23.03 -12.76 4.43
C PRO A 66 -23.02 -11.40 5.12
N SER A 67 -21.98 -11.13 5.92
CA SER A 67 -21.84 -9.83 6.58
C SER A 67 -21.46 -8.71 5.60
N ILE A 68 -21.27 -9.05 4.33
CA ILE A 68 -21.09 -8.11 3.23
C ILE A 68 -22.48 -7.74 2.74
N ASN A 69 -22.95 -6.57 3.13
CA ASN A 69 -23.83 -5.84 2.22
C ASN A 69 -23.09 -5.81 0.86
N PRO A 70 -23.76 -6.07 -0.28
CA PRO A 70 -23.22 -5.86 -1.62
C PRO A 70 -23.04 -4.36 -1.85
N GLN A 71 -22.19 -3.73 -1.06
CA GLN A 71 -21.71 -2.39 -1.23
C GLN A 71 -20.54 -2.56 -2.17
N ALA A 72 -20.77 -2.36 -3.48
CA ALA A 72 -19.69 -2.03 -4.39
C ALA A 72 -18.81 -1.01 -3.66
N SER A 73 -17.53 -1.31 -3.47
CA SER A 73 -16.59 -0.39 -2.83
C SER A 73 -16.76 0.94 -3.56
N LYS A 74 -17.37 1.93 -2.89
CA LYS A 74 -17.59 3.23 -3.50
C LYS A 74 -16.22 3.66 -4.00
N PRO A 75 -16.04 3.96 -5.31
CA PRO A 75 -14.73 4.35 -5.81
C PRO A 75 -14.22 5.46 -4.89
N PRO A 76 -12.94 5.40 -4.45
CA PRO A 76 -12.37 6.48 -3.66
C PRO A 76 -12.67 7.76 -4.41
N LYS A 77 -13.38 8.71 -3.76
CA LYS A 77 -13.77 9.97 -4.38
C LYS A 77 -12.49 10.58 -4.95
N THR A 78 -12.31 10.51 -6.26
CA THR A 78 -11.14 11.07 -6.93
C THR A 78 -11.23 12.57 -6.68
N ALA A 79 -10.40 13.08 -5.76
CA ALA A 79 -10.22 14.52 -5.64
C ALA A 79 -9.72 14.98 -7.02
N ALA A 80 -10.56 15.74 -7.72
CA ALA A 80 -10.20 16.29 -9.01
C ALA A 80 -8.86 17.03 -8.84
N ILE A 81 -7.82 16.53 -9.49
CA ILE A 81 -6.48 17.13 -9.47
C ILE A 81 -6.62 18.47 -10.19
N LYS A 82 -6.75 19.55 -9.43
CA LYS A 82 -6.83 20.90 -10.00
C LYS A 82 -5.47 21.22 -10.62
N PRO A 83 -5.40 21.60 -11.91
CA PRO A 83 -4.14 22.01 -12.52
C PRO A 83 -3.53 23.19 -11.75
N PHE A 84 -2.29 23.02 -11.28
CA PHE A 84 -1.56 24.11 -10.66
C PHE A 84 -1.13 25.08 -11.77
N LYS A 85 -1.51 26.36 -11.65
CA LYS A 85 -1.12 27.37 -12.63
C LYS A 85 0.40 27.58 -12.56
N PRO A 86 1.10 27.68 -13.70
CA PRO A 86 2.53 27.96 -13.67
C PRO A 86 2.76 29.32 -12.98
N PRO A 87 3.87 29.46 -12.22
CA PRO A 87 4.22 30.72 -11.58
C PRO A 87 4.38 31.81 -12.63
N THR A 88 3.98 33.04 -12.28
CA THR A 88 4.12 34.17 -13.20
C THR A 88 5.60 34.49 -13.44
N PRO A 89 5.96 35.12 -14.57
CA PRO A 89 7.36 35.48 -14.87
C PRO A 89 8.03 36.32 -13.77
N GLU A 90 7.30 37.21 -13.11
CA GLU A 90 7.80 37.99 -11.97
C GLU A 90 8.10 37.11 -10.74
N GLN A 91 7.24 36.13 -10.44
CA GLN A 91 7.49 35.18 -9.34
C GLN A 91 8.76 34.37 -9.60
N MET A 92 8.97 33.94 -10.85
CA MET A 92 10.19 33.23 -11.24
C MET A 92 11.45 34.08 -11.04
N ARG A 93 11.42 35.36 -11.42
CA ARG A 93 12.54 36.28 -11.20
C ARG A 93 12.86 36.43 -9.72
N VAL A 94 11.84 36.62 -8.87
CA VAL A 94 12.02 36.72 -7.42
C VAL A 94 12.61 35.43 -6.84
N THR A 95 12.15 34.27 -7.28
CA THR A 95 12.71 32.97 -6.84
C THR A 95 14.18 32.83 -7.25
N GLN A 96 14.55 33.23 -8.48
CA GLN A 96 15.93 33.18 -8.95
C GLN A 96 16.84 34.12 -8.16
N LEU A 97 16.38 35.35 -7.91
CA LEU A 97 17.12 36.34 -7.11
C LEU A 97 17.35 35.82 -5.69
N LYS A 98 16.33 35.23 -5.06
CA LYS A 98 16.45 34.61 -3.74
C LYS A 98 17.50 33.48 -3.74
N ALA A 99 17.45 32.59 -4.73
CA ALA A 99 18.41 31.50 -4.85
C ALA A 99 19.86 31.99 -5.06
N ASN A 100 20.05 33.12 -5.74
CA ASN A 100 21.37 33.72 -5.93
C ASN A 100 21.90 34.33 -4.62
N VAL A 101 21.03 35.05 -3.89
CA VAL A 101 21.38 35.61 -2.57
C VAL A 101 21.76 34.51 -1.58
N ASP A 102 21.01 33.41 -1.55
CA ASP A 102 21.30 32.30 -0.64
C ASP A 102 22.63 31.63 -0.98
N ARG A 103 22.92 31.41 -2.28
CA ARG A 103 24.24 30.91 -2.73
C ARG A 103 25.40 31.81 -2.32
N GLN A 104 25.24 33.13 -2.45
CA GLN A 104 26.28 34.08 -2.05
C GLN A 104 26.49 34.10 -0.53
N LYS A 105 25.41 34.04 0.25
CA LYS A 105 25.49 33.93 1.72
C LYS A 105 26.21 32.66 2.16
N GLU A 106 25.90 31.53 1.55
CA GLU A 106 26.59 30.27 1.83
C GLU A 106 28.07 30.33 1.47
N ALA A 107 28.43 30.91 0.32
CA ALA A 107 29.82 31.06 -0.08
C ALA A 107 30.63 31.87 0.95
N LEU A 108 30.10 33.03 1.39
CA LEU A 108 30.73 33.84 2.42
C LEU A 108 30.84 33.11 3.76
N LYS A 109 29.83 32.33 4.14
CA LYS A 109 29.86 31.54 5.37
C LYS A 109 30.96 30.47 5.30
N ARG A 110 31.05 29.73 4.19
CA ARG A 110 32.11 28.72 3.98
C ARG A 110 33.51 29.35 4.03
N GLU A 111 33.66 30.54 3.46
CA GLU A 111 34.95 31.25 3.49
C GLU A 111 35.32 31.70 4.91
N ARG A 112 34.36 32.21 5.69
CA ARG A 112 34.58 32.51 7.12
C ARG A 112 34.94 31.27 7.93
N ASP A 113 34.26 30.16 7.69
CA ASP A 113 34.51 28.90 8.40
C ASP A 113 35.90 28.34 8.06
N THR A 114 36.33 28.43 6.79
CA THR A 114 37.69 28.01 6.40
C THR A 114 38.76 28.89 7.03
N GLN A 115 38.55 30.22 7.10
CA GLN A 115 39.48 31.13 7.80
C GLN A 115 39.55 30.86 9.30
N LYS A 116 38.41 30.56 9.94
CA LYS A 116 38.35 30.21 11.36
C LYS A 116 39.14 28.92 11.62
N ARG A 117 38.89 27.86 10.84
CA ARG A 117 39.62 26.58 10.96
C ARG A 117 41.13 26.74 10.74
N LYS A 118 41.55 27.57 9.78
CA LYS A 118 42.98 27.86 9.56
C LYS A 118 43.61 28.51 10.79
N ARG A 119 42.95 29.51 11.38
CA ARG A 119 43.43 30.18 12.60
C ARG A 119 43.52 29.23 13.79
N GLU A 120 42.49 28.41 14.00
CA GLU A 120 42.46 27.41 15.07
C GLU A 120 43.56 26.36 14.89
N ALA A 121 43.78 25.88 13.67
CA ALA A 121 44.86 24.93 13.37
C ALA A 121 46.26 25.54 13.60
N GLU A 122 46.47 26.80 13.24
CA GLU A 122 47.72 27.51 13.50
C GLU A 122 47.96 27.73 15.01
N GLN A 123 46.91 28.13 15.75
CA GLN A 123 46.97 28.26 17.20
C GLN A 123 47.30 26.94 17.89
N ALA A 124 46.65 25.84 17.48
CA ALA A 124 46.96 24.51 17.98
C ALA A 124 48.42 24.11 17.69
N ARG A 125 48.93 24.40 16.48
CA ARG A 125 50.34 24.14 16.12
C ARG A 125 51.31 24.95 16.98
N ARG A 126 51.04 26.23 17.22
CA ARG A 126 51.86 27.10 18.08
C ARG A 126 51.83 26.66 19.55
N GLY A 127 50.68 26.20 20.04
CA GLY A 127 50.55 25.67 21.41
C GLY A 127 51.27 24.33 21.65
N GLN A 128 51.43 23.50 20.61
CA GLN A 128 52.18 22.24 20.70
C GLN A 128 53.70 22.39 20.51
N GLY A 129 54.15 23.51 19.92
CA GLY A 129 55.58 23.80 19.68
C GLY A 129 56.30 24.53 20.82
N GLY A 130 55.70 24.63 22.01
CA GLY A 130 56.31 25.22 23.20
C GLY A 130 56.81 24.16 24.18
N TYR A 131 57.99 23.60 23.89
CA TYR A 131 58.90 22.95 24.84
C TYR A 131 60.34 23.22 24.39
#